data_AF-A0A7C7BR82-F1
#
_entry.id   AF-A0A7C7BR82-F1
#
_cell.length_a   1.000
_cell.length_b   1.000
_cell.length_c   1.000
_cell.angle_alpha   90.00
_cell.angle_beta   90.00
_cell.angle_gamma   90.00
#
_symmetry.space_group_name_H-M   'P 1'
#
loop_
_entity.id
_entity.type
_entity.pdbx_description
1 polymer ?
#
loop_
_entity_poly.entity_id
_entity_poly.type
_entity_poly.pdbx_seq_one_letter_code
_entity_poly.pdbx_strand_id
1 'polypeptide(L)'
;MIFNRANFAFLHDVAMAAAALIVSLFLRLGEDIVFYPRDELYLAIGIFTTVSAVVFRLMKMYQGVWRYASLNDLFNITKASSLTILIFIIILFAVTRLEDLPRSLPIISWFVLIALLGGPRFLYRLLKDRRLDFHLDKDAHLRVPVLLVGSGDSAEL
;
A
#
# COMPACT_ATOMS: atom_id res chain seq x y z
N MET A 1 -3.38 16.67 -16.52
CA MET A 1 -2.70 16.93 -15.22
C MET A 1 -2.86 15.78 -14.20
N ILE A 2 -2.93 14.51 -14.64
CA ILE A 2 -3.18 13.33 -13.79
C ILE A 2 -1.89 12.84 -13.10
N PHE A 3 -0.71 13.17 -13.66
CA PHE A 3 0.59 12.73 -13.19
C PHE A 3 0.99 13.21 -11.78
N ASN A 4 0.55 14.39 -11.34
CA ASN A 4 1.04 14.97 -10.08
C ASN A 4 0.55 14.21 -8.84
N ARG A 5 -0.70 13.71 -8.88
CA ARG A 5 -1.30 12.95 -7.77
C ARG A 5 -0.68 11.56 -7.65
N ALA A 6 -0.40 10.90 -8.78
CA ALA A 6 0.23 9.58 -8.80
C ALA A 6 1.67 9.62 -8.26
N ASN A 7 2.44 10.66 -8.60
CA ASN A 7 3.79 10.83 -8.09
C ASN A 7 3.81 11.12 -6.58
N PHE A 8 2.86 11.91 -6.06
CA PHE A 8 2.75 12.16 -4.63
C PHE A 8 2.41 10.88 -3.85
N ALA A 9 1.45 10.09 -4.35
CA ALA A 9 1.12 8.79 -3.76
C ALA A 9 2.31 7.82 -3.80
N PHE A 10 3.06 7.81 -4.90
CA PHE A 10 4.29 7.01 -5.01
C PHE A 10 5.34 7.42 -3.98
N LEU A 11 5.62 8.73 -3.84
CA LEU A 11 6.59 9.23 -2.87
C LEU A 11 6.18 8.91 -1.44
N HIS A 12 4.89 9.09 -1.12
CA HIS A 12 4.31 8.70 0.15
C HIS A 12 4.54 7.21 0.44
N ASP A 13 4.24 6.32 -0.50
CA ASP A 13 4.37 4.88 -0.31
C ASP A 13 5.84 4.43 -0.18
N VAL A 14 6.76 5.10 -0.88
CA VAL A 14 8.21 4.87 -0.70
C VAL A 14 8.65 5.32 0.70
N ALA A 15 8.17 6.46 1.18
CA ALA A 15 8.43 6.91 2.56
C ALA A 15 7.82 5.94 3.59
N MET A 16 6.63 5.39 3.32
CA MET A 16 6.00 4.37 4.15
C MET A 16 6.80 3.07 4.17
N ALA A 17 7.47 2.69 3.07
CA ALA A 17 8.36 1.54 3.06
C ALA A 17 9.60 1.75 3.96
N ALA A 18 10.22 2.93 3.91
CA ALA A 18 11.32 3.27 4.82
C ALA A 18 10.87 3.24 6.29
N ALA A 19 9.71 3.84 6.58
CA ALA A 19 9.11 3.81 7.91
C ALA A 19 8.77 2.38 8.36
N ALA A 20 8.28 1.53 7.46
CA ALA A 20 7.92 0.15 7.75
C ALA A 20 9.11 -0.64 8.28
N LEU A 21 10.29 -0.48 7.68
CA LEU A 21 11.49 -1.18 8.14
C LEU A 21 11.92 -0.69 9.54
N ILE A 22 11.90 0.62 9.76
CA ILE A 22 12.24 1.21 11.07
C ILE A 22 11.28 0.70 12.15
N VAL A 23 9.98 0.73 11.87
CA VAL A 23 8.94 0.22 12.79
C VAL A 23 9.13 -1.27 13.05
N SER A 24 9.49 -2.04 12.02
CA SER A 24 9.69 -3.48 12.15
C SER A 24 10.92 -3.83 13.00
N LEU A 25 12.00 -3.07 12.85
CA LEU A 25 13.19 -3.17 13.71
C LEU A 25 12.87 -2.78 15.14
N PHE A 26 12.12 -1.70 15.35
CA PHE A 26 11.67 -1.29 16.68
C PHE A 26 10.76 -2.35 17.33
N LEU A 27 9.83 -2.94 16.59
CA LEU A 27 8.99 -4.04 17.09
C LEU A 27 9.81 -5.31 17.42
N ARG A 28 10.92 -5.51 16.72
CA ARG A 28 11.76 -6.70 16.88
C ARG A 28 12.76 -6.60 18.02
N LEU A 29 13.38 -5.43 18.17
CA LEU A 29 14.49 -5.15 19.08
C LEU A 29 14.05 -4.34 20.30
N GLY A 30 12.91 -3.63 20.24
CA GLY A 30 12.46 -2.75 21.31
C GLY A 30 13.50 -1.65 21.59
N GLU A 31 13.90 -1.52 22.85
CA GLU A 31 14.90 -0.53 23.29
C GLU A 31 16.33 -0.89 22.83
N ASP A 32 16.60 -2.15 22.50
CA ASP A 32 17.92 -2.60 22.07
C ASP A 32 18.33 -2.04 20.70
N ILE A 33 17.39 -1.42 19.97
CA ILE A 33 17.65 -0.74 18.69
C ILE A 33 18.72 0.37 18.82
N VAL A 34 18.88 0.94 20.01
CA VAL A 34 19.89 1.99 20.28
C VAL A 34 21.31 1.44 20.19
N PHE A 35 21.50 0.15 20.51
CA PHE A 35 22.79 -0.54 20.45
C PHE A 35 23.04 -1.21 19.09
N TYR A 36 22.07 -1.17 18.17
CA TYR A 36 22.21 -1.78 16.86
C TYR A 36 23.18 -0.98 15.96
N PRO A 37 24.10 -1.64 15.23
CA PRO A 37 25.07 -0.95 14.38
C PRO A 37 24.38 -0.02 13.37
N ARG A 38 24.78 1.26 13.38
CA ARG A 38 24.18 2.30 12.52
C ARG A 38 24.41 2.00 11.03
N ASP A 39 25.56 1.44 10.69
CA ASP A 39 25.91 1.14 9.30
C ASP A 39 25.01 0.06 8.71
N GLU A 40 24.76 -1.01 9.47
CA GLU A 40 23.83 -2.08 9.08
C GLU A 40 22.39 -1.56 9.00
N LEU A 41 21.99 -0.71 9.94
CA LEU A 41 20.68 -0.07 9.94
C LEU A 41 20.45 0.74 8.66
N TYR A 42 21.38 1.64 8.33
CA TYR A 42 21.25 2.50 7.15
C TYR A 42 21.33 1.71 5.85
N LEU A 43 22.19 0.67 5.80
CA LEU A 43 22.27 -0.24 4.66
C LEU A 43 20.95 -0.99 4.47
N ALA A 44 20.38 -1.56 5.53
CA ALA A 44 19.11 -2.27 5.45
C ALA A 44 17.96 -1.36 5.00
N ILE A 45 17.85 -0.15 5.58
CA ILE A 45 16.86 0.86 5.19
C ILE A 45 17.02 1.25 3.72
N GLY A 46 18.26 1.52 3.29
CA GLY A 46 18.57 1.91 1.92
C GLY A 46 18.19 0.83 0.91
N ILE A 47 18.58 -0.43 1.17
CA ILE A 47 18.24 -1.56 0.30
C ILE A 47 16.72 -1.76 0.27
N PHE A 48 16.06 -1.84 1.43
CA PHE A 48 14.62 -2.10 1.50
C PHE A 48 13.78 -1.03 0.78
N THR A 49 14.13 0.24 1.00
CA THR A 49 13.45 1.39 0.37
C THR A 49 13.66 1.38 -1.14
N THR A 50 14.88 1.11 -1.61
CA THR A 50 15.20 1.04 -3.04
C THR A 50 14.46 -0.11 -3.71
N VAL A 51 14.47 -1.30 -3.11
CA VAL A 51 13.74 -2.47 -3.61
C VAL A 51 12.24 -2.17 -3.69
N SER A 52 11.67 -1.58 -2.64
CA SER A 52 10.26 -1.19 -2.60
C SER A 52 9.92 -0.20 -3.72
N ALA A 53 10.72 0.85 -3.90
CA ALA A 53 10.51 1.83 -4.96
C ALA A 53 10.51 1.20 -6.37
N VAL A 54 11.46 0.29 -6.63
CA VAL A 54 11.55 -0.43 -7.90
C VAL A 54 10.33 -1.35 -8.08
N VAL A 55 9.99 -2.16 -7.07
CA VAL A 55 8.87 -3.10 -7.13
C VAL A 55 7.54 -2.38 -7.33
N PHE A 56 7.27 -1.30 -6.58
CA PHE A 56 6.03 -0.52 -6.71
C PHE A 56 5.89 0.09 -8.11
N ARG A 57 7.02 0.49 -8.73
CA ARG A 57 7.03 1.01 -10.11
C ARG A 57 6.75 -0.10 -11.12
N LEU A 58 7.41 -1.26 -10.98
CA LEU A 58 7.24 -2.42 -11.88
C LEU A 58 5.84 -3.00 -11.82
N MET A 59 5.26 -3.12 -10.61
CA MET A 59 3.91 -3.64 -10.41
C MET A 59 2.81 -2.66 -10.84
N LYS A 60 3.18 -1.45 -11.32
CA LYS A 60 2.25 -0.42 -11.82
C LYS A 60 1.08 -0.16 -10.85
N MET A 61 1.36 -0.14 -9.54
CA MET A 61 0.36 0.03 -8.47
C MET A 61 -0.58 1.23 -8.68
N TYR A 62 -0.14 2.24 -9.44
CA TYR A 62 -0.84 3.51 -9.62
C TYR A 62 -1.57 3.67 -10.97
N GLN A 63 -1.56 2.66 -11.86
CA GLN A 63 -2.10 2.78 -13.22
C GLN A 63 -3.58 2.37 -13.37
N GLY A 64 -4.20 1.72 -12.38
CA GLY A 64 -5.50 1.04 -12.52
C GLY A 64 -6.62 1.48 -11.56
N VAL A 65 -6.76 2.77 -11.26
CA VAL A 65 -7.52 3.28 -10.10
C VAL A 65 -9.07 3.19 -10.20
N TRP A 66 -9.70 2.86 -11.34
CA TRP A 66 -11.07 3.35 -11.60
C TRP A 66 -12.23 2.36 -11.85
N ARG A 67 -12.18 1.05 -11.53
CA ARG A 67 -13.43 0.24 -11.70
C ARG A 67 -13.83 -0.73 -10.59
N TYR A 68 -12.90 -1.35 -9.85
CA TYR A 68 -13.21 -2.26 -8.73
C TYR A 68 -12.10 -2.27 -7.64
N ALA A 69 -11.68 -1.09 -7.19
CA ALA A 69 -10.37 -0.90 -6.59
C ALA A 69 -10.14 -1.50 -5.19
N SER A 70 -11.12 -1.75 -4.31
CA SER A 70 -10.80 -2.11 -2.89
C SER A 70 -10.04 -3.41 -2.74
N LEU A 71 -10.64 -4.52 -3.20
CA LEU A 71 -10.07 -5.84 -3.02
C LEU A 71 -8.85 -6.04 -3.91
N ASN A 72 -8.90 -5.48 -5.11
CA ASN A 72 -7.80 -5.58 -6.06
C ASN A 72 -6.58 -4.76 -5.61
N ASP A 73 -6.78 -3.62 -4.95
CA ASP A 73 -5.68 -2.80 -4.41
C ASP A 73 -5.02 -3.51 -3.22
N LEU A 74 -5.80 -4.11 -2.31
CA LEU A 74 -5.22 -4.92 -1.24
C LEU A 74 -4.41 -6.11 -1.79
N PHE A 75 -4.95 -6.80 -2.81
CA PHE A 75 -4.23 -7.91 -3.45
C PHE A 75 -2.95 -7.44 -4.15
N ASN A 76 -2.98 -6.28 -4.80
CA ASN A 76 -1.80 -5.67 -5.42
C ASN A 76 -0.75 -5.27 -4.37
N ILE A 77 -1.17 -4.68 -3.25
CA ILE A 77 -0.29 -4.34 -2.12
C ILE A 77 0.35 -5.60 -1.55
N THR A 78 -0.44 -6.66 -1.32
CA THR A 78 0.08 -7.93 -0.82
C THR A 78 1.08 -8.54 -1.79
N LYS A 79 0.78 -8.60 -3.10
CA LYS A 79 1.70 -9.09 -4.13
C LYS A 79 3.00 -8.28 -4.18
N ALA A 80 2.89 -6.95 -4.19
CA ALA A 80 4.04 -6.06 -4.22
C ALA A 80 4.88 -6.19 -2.95
N SER A 81 4.24 -6.31 -1.78
CA SER A 81 4.92 -6.50 -0.49
C SER A 81 5.63 -7.85 -0.44
N SER A 82 4.99 -8.93 -0.89
CA SER A 82 5.62 -10.26 -0.97
C SER A 82 6.82 -10.27 -1.91
N LEU A 83 6.72 -9.66 -3.08
CA LEU A 83 7.83 -9.56 -4.02
C LEU A 83 8.97 -8.70 -3.47
N THR A 84 8.64 -7.58 -2.80
CA THR A 84 9.61 -6.71 -2.12
C THR A 84 10.38 -7.49 -1.07
N ILE A 85 9.70 -8.24 -0.21
CA ILE A 85 10.33 -9.03 0.84
C ILE A 85 11.20 -10.15 0.26
N LEU A 86 10.72 -10.82 -0.79
CA LEU A 86 11.50 -11.85 -1.46
C LEU A 86 12.82 -11.30 -2.01
N ILE A 87 12.76 -10.20 -2.76
CA ILE A 87 13.96 -9.55 -3.32
C ILE A 87 14.87 -9.01 -2.21
N PHE A 88 14.28 -8.40 -1.17
CA PHE A 88 15.03 -7.91 -0.02
C PHE A 88 15.83 -9.02 0.67
N ILE A 89 15.20 -10.18 0.93
CA ILE A 89 15.89 -11.34 1.54
C ILE A 89 17.04 -11.81 0.66
N ILE A 90 16.83 -11.91 -0.67
CA ILE A 90 17.86 -12.36 -1.61
C ILE A 90 19.06 -11.42 -1.59
N ILE A 91 18.83 -10.11 -1.68
CA ILE A 91 19.90 -9.11 -1.67
C ILE A 91 20.61 -9.12 -0.32
N LEU A 92 19.86 -9.18 0.77
CA LEU A 92 20.43 -9.16 2.11
C LEU A 92 21.29 -10.40 2.38
N PHE A 93 20.82 -11.59 1.96
CA PHE A 93 21.60 -12.81 2.03
C PHE A 93 22.92 -12.69 1.22
N ALA A 94 22.88 -12.04 0.05
CA ALA A 94 24.07 -11.84 -0.78
C ALA A 94 25.08 -10.84 -0.18
N VAL A 95 24.61 -9.81 0.51
CA VAL A 95 25.46 -8.72 1.04
C VAL A 95 25.99 -9.03 2.45
N THR A 96 25.12 -9.45 3.36
CA THR A 96 25.45 -9.60 4.80
C THR A 96 25.41 -11.06 5.27
N ARG A 97 25.26 -12.03 4.36
CA ARG A 97 25.08 -13.46 4.67
C ARG A 97 23.94 -13.76 5.65
N LEU A 98 23.05 -12.78 5.91
CA LEU A 98 21.94 -12.88 6.85
C LEU A 98 22.37 -13.09 8.33
N GLU A 99 23.62 -12.80 8.68
CA GLU A 99 24.14 -12.99 10.05
C GLU A 99 23.77 -11.82 10.96
N ASP A 100 23.80 -10.60 10.45
CA ASP A 100 23.72 -9.39 11.29
C ASP A 100 22.29 -8.87 11.52
N LEU A 101 21.30 -9.40 10.78
CA LEU A 101 19.90 -8.98 10.91
C LEU A 101 19.03 -10.06 11.56
N PRO A 102 18.09 -9.68 12.46
CA PRO A 102 17.19 -10.64 13.06
C PRO A 102 16.38 -11.40 11.99
N ARG A 103 16.46 -12.73 11.97
CA ARG A 103 15.82 -13.58 10.93
C ARG A 103 14.30 -13.42 10.82
N SER A 104 13.63 -12.94 11.87
CA SER A 104 12.20 -12.65 11.88
C SER A 104 11.84 -11.26 11.32
N LEU A 105 12.82 -10.39 11.07
CA LEU A 105 12.59 -9.05 10.55
C LEU A 105 11.84 -9.03 9.21
N PRO A 106 12.12 -9.89 8.21
CA PRO A 106 11.40 -9.88 6.95
C PRO A 106 9.90 -10.19 7.13
N ILE A 107 9.55 -11.10 8.05
CA ILE A 107 8.15 -11.46 8.32
C ILE A 107 7.42 -10.28 8.97
N ILE A 108 8.03 -9.65 9.97
CA ILE A 108 7.46 -8.46 10.62
C ILE A 108 7.30 -7.33 9.60
N SER A 109 8.34 -7.10 8.78
CA SER A 109 8.34 -6.08 7.73
C SER A 109 7.24 -6.31 6.70
N TRP A 110 6.94 -7.56 6.36
CA TRP A 110 5.84 -7.87 5.45
C TRP A 110 4.48 -7.41 5.99
N PHE A 111 4.17 -7.72 7.25
CA PHE A 111 2.93 -7.29 7.88
C PHE A 111 2.86 -5.77 8.07
N VAL A 112 3.95 -5.16 8.55
CA VAL A 112 4.03 -3.72 8.80
C VAL A 112 3.91 -2.94 7.49
N LEU A 113 4.55 -3.40 6.41
CA LEU A 113 4.46 -2.77 5.09
C LEU A 113 3.04 -2.83 4.54
N ILE A 114 2.37 -3.99 4.61
CA ILE A 114 0.97 -4.12 4.19
C ILE A 114 0.07 -3.19 5.02
N ALA A 115 0.28 -3.11 6.34
CA ALA A 115 -0.51 -2.24 7.21
C ALA A 115 -0.29 -0.74 6.91
N LEU A 116 0.95 -0.31 6.70
CA LEU A 116 1.27 1.10 6.39
C LEU A 116 0.83 1.52 5.00
N LEU A 117 0.85 0.61 4.02
CA LEU A 117 0.38 0.91 2.66
C LEU A 117 -1.14 0.81 2.55
N GLY A 118 -1.73 -0.24 3.13
CA GLY A 118 -3.16 -0.53 3.04
C GLY A 118 -4.00 0.27 4.02
N GLY A 119 -3.48 0.57 5.22
CA GLY A 119 -4.18 1.26 6.30
C GLY A 119 -4.70 2.65 5.91
N PRO A 120 -3.86 3.57 5.41
CA PRO A 120 -4.30 4.90 4.98
C PRO A 120 -5.35 4.84 3.86
N ARG A 121 -5.19 3.92 2.90
CA ARG A 121 -6.12 3.71 1.78
C ARG A 121 -7.48 3.22 2.27
N PHE A 122 -7.47 2.21 3.15
CA PHE A 122 -8.67 1.64 3.74
C PHE A 122 -9.40 2.65 4.63
N LEU A 123 -8.66 3.39 5.47
CA LEU A 123 -9.21 4.40 6.36
C LEU A 123 -9.82 5.58 5.58
N TYR A 124 -9.10 6.10 4.57
CA TYR A 124 -9.63 7.15 3.70
C TYR A 124 -10.94 6.73 3.04
N ARG A 125 -11.02 5.47 2.59
CA ARG A 125 -12.23 4.92 2.01
C ARG A 125 -13.35 4.78 3.02
N LEU A 126 -13.10 4.20 4.19
CA LEU A 126 -14.12 4.04 5.22
C LEU A 126 -14.73 5.38 5.64
N LEU A 127 -13.91 6.42 5.74
CA LEU A 127 -14.35 7.78 6.02
C LEU A 127 -15.17 8.38 4.86
N LYS A 128 -14.74 8.15 3.61
CA LYS A 128 -15.42 8.70 2.44
C LYS A 128 -16.75 8.00 2.13
N ASP A 129 -16.78 6.66 2.19
CA ASP A 129 -17.98 5.86 1.93
C ASP A 129 -19.06 6.20 2.98
N ARG A 130 -18.70 6.34 4.26
CA ARG A 130 -19.64 6.84 5.29
C ARG A 130 -20.15 8.25 4.99
N ARG A 131 -19.30 9.16 4.49
CA ARG A 131 -19.71 10.54 4.19
C ARG A 131 -20.65 10.65 3.00
N LEU A 132 -20.59 9.70 2.07
CA LEU A 132 -21.53 9.58 0.95
C LEU A 132 -22.88 9.06 1.43
N ASP A 133 -22.92 8.04 2.28
CA ASP A 133 -24.20 7.57 2.88
C ASP A 133 -24.92 8.69 3.65
N PHE A 134 -24.19 9.51 4.42
CA PHE A 134 -24.79 10.65 5.13
C PHE A 134 -25.24 11.83 4.25
N HIS A 135 -24.72 11.98 3.03
CA HIS A 135 -25.21 13.00 2.09
C HIS A 135 -26.37 12.47 1.22
N LEU A 136 -26.36 11.17 0.90
CA LEU A 136 -27.44 10.55 0.13
C LEU A 136 -28.76 10.51 0.91
N ASP A 137 -28.71 10.53 2.24
CA ASP A 137 -29.89 10.60 3.10
C ASP A 137 -30.46 12.03 3.24
N LYS A 138 -29.63 13.08 3.06
CA LYS A 138 -30.11 14.48 3.05
C LYS A 138 -30.77 14.88 1.74
N ASP A 139 -30.37 14.29 0.62
CA ASP A 139 -30.97 14.52 -0.70
C ASP A 139 -32.06 13.49 -1.07
N ALA A 140 -32.42 12.58 -0.14
CA ALA A 140 -33.46 11.58 -0.36
C ALA A 140 -34.85 12.18 -0.65
N HIS A 141 -35.10 13.43 -0.26
CA HIS A 141 -36.34 14.14 -0.58
C HIS A 141 -36.42 14.69 -2.02
N LEU A 142 -35.33 14.67 -2.80
CA LEU A 142 -35.28 15.20 -4.18
C LEU A 142 -35.08 14.11 -5.24
N ARG A 143 -35.15 12.83 -4.88
CA ARG A 143 -35.04 11.74 -5.85
C ARG A 143 -36.37 11.56 -6.59
N VAL A 144 -36.43 12.04 -7.83
CA VAL A 144 -37.47 11.64 -8.78
C VAL A 144 -37.19 10.18 -9.17
N PRO A 145 -38.07 9.23 -8.83
CA PRO A 145 -37.92 7.85 -9.30
C PRO A 145 -38.25 7.83 -10.79
N VAL A 146 -37.23 7.83 -11.64
CA VAL A 146 -37.42 7.64 -13.08
C VAL A 146 -37.45 6.13 -13.33
N LEU A 147 -38.66 5.59 -13.39
CA LEU A 147 -38.93 4.27 -13.93
C LEU A 147 -39.08 4.41 -15.44
N LEU A 148 -38.05 4.03 -16.19
CA LEU A 148 -38.14 3.97 -17.65
C LEU A 148 -38.90 2.69 -18.03
N VAL A 149 -40.21 2.81 -18.30
CA VAL A 149 -41.01 1.73 -18.89
C VAL A 149 -41.03 1.92 -20.40
N GLY A 150 -40.11 1.22 -21.08
CA GLY A 150 -40.17 1.05 -22.53
C GLY A 150 -40.90 -0.24 -22.86
N SER A 151 -42.13 -0.15 -23.36
CA SER A 151 -42.80 -1.23 -24.08
C SER A 151 -42.96 -0.76 -25.52
N GLY A 152 -42.02 -1.14 -26.37
CA GLY A 152 -42.03 -0.76 -27.78
C GLY A 152 -40.71 -1.11 -28.46
N ASP A 153 -40.82 -1.60 -29.69
CA ASP A 153 -39.81 -2.18 -30.58
C ASP A 153 -38.66 -1.24 -30.98
N SER A 154 -38.48 -0.10 -30.29
CA SER A 154 -37.39 0.86 -30.52
C SER A 154 -36.23 0.71 -29.52
N ALA A 155 -36.21 -0.38 -28.73
CA ALA A 155 -35.13 -0.73 -27.82
C ALA A 155 -34.05 -1.63 -28.45
N GLU A 156 -34.21 -1.99 -29.73
CA GLU A 156 -33.14 -2.55 -30.56
C GLU A 156 -32.85 -1.55 -31.68
N LEU A 157 -31.74 -0.80 -31.56
CA LEU A 157 -30.80 -0.41 -32.61
C LEU A 157 -29.61 0.34 -31.98
#